data_AF-A0A6M3JA26-F1
#
_entry.id   AF-A0A6M3JA26-F1
#
_cell.length_a   1.000
_cell.length_b   1.000
_cell.length_c   1.000
_cell.angle_alpha   90.00
_cell.angle_beta   90.00
_cell.angle_gamma   90.00
#
_symmetry.space_group_name_H-M   'P 1'
#
loop_
_entity.id
_entity.type
_entity.pdbx_description
1 polymer ?
#
loop_
_entity_poly.entity_id
_entity_poly.type
_entity_poly.pdbx_seq_one_letter_code
_entity_poly.pdbx_strand_id
1 'polypeptide(L)'
;MREFESVFAEGLKRGLRRGTDNPLNSQYLTSAMNVKCYESGIRPFIPLQTVPGSVVTWPFGQAFFGSNVKVYATETDIYELDDNWTMTHKATATAGERWDFLDFGLYVLLLNRTSIVTRDPSSGSYTVSSSMSGFPRFSTGCNFKGQIVGGNIRTNWYDCGSGSLIWSDIGSAMFTPGVKNVAGYRHTPWKGKVLRVKRLGDVVVAYCENGIGILAPHEQTFGFKELLDIGIKGRAAVEGTVNKHLFIDADNWLWSIGSDLRPKKLGYQEYIKTLTNAVISYNPGEDEFFISDNVRCFLLTMYGMSECHQLISSVAKLGSTVYGCIRDTNDRDVLIITDALDFGLRGMKTVGTLELGLSCTAPVYVAVDYKYNKTTEFARTSWILCNPNGVVYVPTTAVEFRLCVKTAGQQGRIEEEEDGFVITLEDGSDLLLEGANYASFELDYITIRIKVSDKRYIRGTYATTASSRASVRALG
;
A
#
# COMPACT_ATOMS: atom_id res chain seq x y z
N MET A 1 -28.19 22.74 29.99
CA MET A 1 -27.09 22.17 29.17
C MET A 1 -27.72 21.11 28.29
N ARG A 2 -27.51 21.16 26.98
CA ARG A 2 -28.08 20.16 26.05
C ARG A 2 -27.02 19.12 25.72
N GLU A 3 -27.46 17.87 25.64
CA GLU A 3 -26.64 16.75 25.20
C GLU A 3 -26.95 16.45 23.74
N PHE A 4 -25.91 16.16 22.97
CA PHE A 4 -25.97 15.77 21.57
C PHE A 4 -25.16 14.49 21.37
N GLU A 5 -25.58 13.71 20.39
CA GLU A 5 -24.88 12.49 19.98
C GLU A 5 -24.27 12.70 18.60
N SER A 6 -23.05 12.20 18.39
CA SER A 6 -22.38 12.15 17.11
C SER A 6 -21.76 10.78 16.92
N VAL A 7 -21.92 10.19 15.73
CA VAL A 7 -21.38 8.87 15.40
C VAL A 7 -20.25 9.01 14.38
N PHE A 8 -19.09 8.43 14.71
CA PHE A 8 -17.94 8.32 13.82
C PHE A 8 -17.84 6.86 13.34
N ALA A 9 -18.35 6.59 12.15
CA ALA A 9 -18.36 5.25 11.55
C ALA A 9 -17.73 5.25 10.15
N GLU A 10 -18.02 6.27 9.35
CA GLU A 10 -17.51 6.37 7.97
C GLU A 10 -15.99 6.50 7.91
N GLY A 11 -15.38 7.14 8.91
CA GLY A 11 -13.92 7.26 8.97
C GLY A 11 -13.21 5.96 9.28
N LEU A 12 -13.84 5.05 10.00
CA LEU A 12 -13.29 3.71 10.24
C LEU A 12 -13.25 2.91 8.93
N LYS A 13 -14.31 2.99 8.12
CA LYS A 13 -14.36 2.34 6.80
C LYS A 13 -13.34 2.92 5.82
N ARG A 14 -13.17 4.26 5.83
CA ARG A 14 -12.30 4.98 4.88
C ARG A 14 -10.81 4.96 5.26
N GLY A 15 -10.50 4.75 6.53
CA GLY A 15 -9.12 4.73 7.03
C GLY A 15 -8.48 6.11 7.08
N LEU A 16 -7.19 6.14 6.75
CA LEU A 16 -6.38 7.35 6.69
C LEU A 16 -7.02 8.39 5.76
N ARG A 17 -6.82 9.66 6.08
CA ARG A 17 -7.32 10.76 5.27
C ARG A 17 -6.52 10.89 3.98
N ARG A 18 -7.11 11.49 2.94
CA ARG A 18 -6.47 11.58 1.62
C ARG A 18 -5.51 12.77 1.45
N GLY A 19 -5.49 13.69 2.41
CA GLY A 19 -4.75 14.95 2.30
C GLY A 19 -4.87 15.81 3.56
N THR A 20 -4.02 16.82 3.67
CA THR A 20 -4.01 17.74 4.81
C THR A 20 -5.15 18.77 4.77
N ASP A 21 -5.76 18.96 3.61
CA ASP A 21 -6.79 19.94 3.30
C ASP A 21 -8.22 19.42 3.50
N ASN A 22 -8.38 18.26 4.14
CA ASN A 22 -9.69 17.69 4.41
C ASN A 22 -10.55 18.64 5.28
N PRO A 23 -11.84 18.82 4.93
CA PRO A 23 -12.76 19.59 5.77
C PRO A 23 -12.84 19.02 7.18
N LEU A 24 -13.10 19.89 8.16
CA LEU A 24 -13.42 19.46 9.52
C LEU A 24 -14.63 18.51 9.51
N ASN A 25 -14.61 17.50 10.38
CA ASN A 25 -15.64 16.45 10.45
C ASN A 25 -15.81 15.61 9.18
N SER A 26 -14.82 15.58 8.28
CA SER A 26 -14.85 14.73 7.07
C SER A 26 -14.84 13.22 7.35
N GLN A 27 -14.77 12.82 8.62
CA GLN A 27 -14.67 11.44 9.10
C GLN A 27 -13.58 10.66 8.37
N TYR A 28 -12.34 10.96 8.72
CA TYR A 28 -11.14 10.21 8.33
C TYR A 28 -10.24 10.01 9.55
N LEU A 29 -9.23 9.17 9.41
CA LEU A 29 -8.20 8.96 10.41
C LEU A 29 -6.91 9.71 10.06
N THR A 30 -6.21 10.20 11.08
CA THR A 30 -4.82 10.66 10.94
C THR A 30 -3.83 9.55 11.25
N SER A 31 -4.24 8.53 12.01
CA SER A 31 -3.48 7.31 12.32
C SER A 31 -4.40 6.09 12.30
N ALA A 32 -3.92 4.99 11.72
CA ALA A 32 -4.61 3.71 11.64
C ALA A 32 -3.57 2.58 11.58
N MET A 33 -2.90 2.29 12.70
CA MET A 33 -1.81 1.31 12.80
C MET A 33 -2.33 -0.08 13.14
N ASN A 34 -1.77 -1.11 12.50
CA ASN A 34 -2.04 -2.54 12.68
C ASN A 34 -3.51 -2.94 12.51
N VAL A 35 -4.16 -2.26 11.58
CA VAL A 35 -5.57 -2.46 11.27
C VAL A 35 -5.80 -2.49 9.77
N LYS A 36 -6.94 -3.03 9.36
CA LYS A 36 -7.40 -3.12 7.99
C LYS A 36 -8.78 -2.48 7.86
N CYS A 37 -8.94 -1.61 6.87
CA CYS A 37 -10.21 -0.96 6.55
C CYS A 37 -11.15 -1.92 5.85
N TYR A 38 -12.40 -1.98 6.31
CA TYR A 38 -13.45 -2.87 5.83
C TYR A 38 -14.80 -2.15 5.69
N GLU A 39 -15.79 -2.80 5.08
CA GLU A 39 -17.11 -2.21 4.87
C GLU A 39 -17.84 -1.90 6.19
N SER A 40 -17.67 -2.75 7.20
CA SER A 40 -18.29 -2.60 8.52
C SER A 40 -17.52 -1.68 9.47
N GLY A 41 -16.31 -1.24 9.11
CA GLY A 41 -15.44 -0.45 9.97
C GLY A 41 -13.99 -0.88 9.85
N ILE A 42 -13.36 -1.18 10.99
CA ILE A 42 -11.97 -1.61 11.06
C ILE A 42 -11.87 -3.02 11.64
N ARG A 43 -10.95 -3.81 11.09
CA ARG A 43 -10.56 -5.14 11.52
C ARG A 43 -9.05 -5.19 11.82
N PRO A 44 -8.55 -6.20 12.53
CA PRO A 44 -7.13 -6.24 12.82
C PRO A 44 -6.37 -6.59 11.55
N PHE A 45 -5.16 -6.06 11.41
CA PHE A 45 -4.28 -6.51 10.35
C PHE A 45 -3.90 -7.98 10.64
N ILE A 46 -4.11 -8.87 9.67
CA ILE A 46 -3.66 -10.26 9.78
C ILE A 46 -2.25 -10.33 9.18
N PRO A 47 -1.21 -10.60 9.98
CA PRO A 47 0.16 -10.70 9.47
C PRO A 47 0.27 -11.74 8.36
N LEU A 48 1.00 -11.37 7.32
CA LEU A 48 1.42 -12.32 6.29
C LEU A 48 2.42 -13.30 6.88
N GLN A 49 2.41 -14.54 6.37
CA GLN A 49 3.45 -15.50 6.68
C GLN A 49 4.74 -15.13 5.96
N THR A 50 5.87 -15.20 6.64
CA THR A 50 7.18 -15.02 6.00
C THR A 50 7.46 -16.18 5.07
N VAL A 51 7.98 -15.90 3.88
CA VAL A 51 8.52 -16.93 2.98
C VAL A 51 9.60 -17.73 3.75
N PRO A 52 9.44 -19.04 3.97
CA PRO A 52 10.40 -19.83 4.75
C PRO A 52 11.82 -19.73 4.19
N GLY A 53 12.81 -19.48 5.05
CA GLY A 53 14.21 -19.33 4.65
C GLY A 53 14.55 -18.00 3.94
N SER A 54 13.58 -17.10 3.73
CA SER A 54 13.86 -15.79 3.13
C SER A 54 14.69 -14.90 4.05
N VAL A 55 15.63 -14.18 3.45
CA VAL A 55 16.38 -13.08 4.09
C VAL A 55 16.04 -11.80 3.34
N VAL A 56 15.51 -10.81 4.06
CA VAL A 56 15.05 -9.55 3.50
C VAL A 56 16.06 -8.45 3.77
N THR A 57 16.74 -8.02 2.72
CA THR A 57 17.59 -6.81 2.71
C THR A 57 16.92 -5.81 1.82
N TRP A 58 16.32 -4.75 2.37
CA TRP A 58 15.47 -3.85 1.58
C TRP A 58 16.17 -3.28 0.33
N PRO A 59 15.54 -3.29 -0.86
CA PRO A 59 14.19 -3.77 -1.19
C PRO A 59 14.14 -5.23 -1.70
N PHE A 60 15.15 -6.04 -1.40
CA PHE A 60 15.32 -7.42 -1.86
C PHE A 60 14.68 -8.46 -0.96
N GLY A 61 14.66 -9.68 -1.51
CA GLY A 61 13.69 -10.72 -1.17
C GLY A 61 12.46 -10.53 -2.05
N GLN A 62 12.41 -11.23 -3.18
CA GLN A 62 11.28 -11.20 -4.09
C GLN A 62 10.81 -12.61 -4.42
N ALA A 63 9.58 -12.92 -4.03
CA ALA A 63 8.91 -14.15 -4.44
C ALA A 63 8.08 -13.89 -5.71
N PHE A 64 8.31 -14.68 -6.74
CA PHE A 64 7.60 -14.64 -8.02
C PHE A 64 6.91 -15.98 -8.27
N PHE A 65 5.61 -15.92 -8.53
CA PHE A 65 4.78 -17.11 -8.73
C PHE A 65 4.23 -17.03 -10.15
N GLY A 66 4.99 -17.61 -11.09
CA GLY A 66 4.56 -17.78 -12.47
C GLY A 66 3.61 -18.96 -12.64
N SER A 67 3.19 -19.23 -13.87
CA SER A 67 2.24 -20.30 -14.18
C SER A 67 2.82 -21.69 -13.94
N ASN A 68 4.14 -21.86 -14.12
CA ASN A 68 4.82 -23.16 -13.97
C ASN A 68 6.09 -23.11 -13.12
N VAL A 69 6.57 -21.92 -12.75
CA VAL A 69 7.83 -21.75 -12.04
C VAL A 69 7.64 -20.77 -10.90
N LYS A 70 8.15 -21.14 -9.72
CA LYS A 70 8.18 -20.29 -8.53
C LYS A 70 9.63 -19.93 -8.24
N VAL A 71 9.92 -18.64 -8.16
CA VAL A 71 11.28 -18.13 -7.99
C VAL A 71 11.35 -17.25 -6.76
N TYR A 72 12.40 -17.42 -5.95
CA TYR A 72 12.80 -16.45 -4.96
C TYR A 72 14.11 -15.79 -5.39
N ALA A 73 14.15 -14.46 -5.39
CA ALA A 73 15.31 -13.69 -5.81
C ALA A 73 15.78 -12.76 -4.70
N THR A 74 17.07 -12.82 -4.36
CA THR A 74 17.76 -11.83 -3.52
C THR A 74 18.37 -10.75 -4.41
N GLU A 75 19.29 -9.94 -3.89
CA GLU A 75 20.04 -8.98 -4.72
C GLU A 75 20.88 -9.67 -5.81
N THR A 76 21.48 -10.80 -5.46
CA THR A 76 22.44 -11.53 -6.30
C THR A 76 21.97 -12.94 -6.67
N ASP A 77 21.20 -13.61 -5.83
CA ASP A 77 20.95 -15.04 -5.98
C ASP A 77 19.51 -15.34 -6.39
N ILE A 78 19.38 -16.34 -7.24
CA ILE A 78 18.11 -16.86 -7.76
C ILE A 78 17.93 -18.28 -7.25
N TYR A 79 16.78 -18.53 -6.64
CA TYR A 79 16.35 -19.82 -6.11
C TYR A 79 15.06 -20.25 -6.80
N GLU A 80 14.92 -21.52 -7.14
CA GLU A 80 13.63 -22.11 -7.48
C GLU A 80 12.99 -22.66 -6.21
N LEU A 81 11.70 -22.41 -6.03
CA LEU A 81 10.91 -22.85 -4.88
C LEU A 81 10.08 -24.07 -5.27
N ASP A 82 10.09 -25.11 -4.43
CA ASP A 82 9.13 -26.22 -4.52
C ASP A 82 7.80 -25.88 -3.81
N ASP A 83 6.89 -26.87 -3.73
CA ASP A 83 5.60 -26.72 -3.05
C ASP A 83 5.71 -26.66 -1.51
N ASN A 84 6.87 -27.01 -0.95
CA ASN A 84 7.18 -27.00 0.48
C ASN A 84 8.04 -25.80 0.90
N TRP A 85 8.24 -24.82 0.01
CA TRP A 85 9.13 -23.68 0.22
C TRP A 85 10.62 -24.01 0.33
N THR A 86 11.04 -25.19 -0.10
CA THR A 86 12.47 -25.52 -0.19
C THR A 86 13.11 -24.65 -1.26
N MET A 87 14.08 -23.83 -0.86
CA MET A 87 14.84 -22.98 -1.77
C MET A 87 16.01 -23.77 -2.38
N THR A 88 15.97 -24.04 -3.68
CA THR A 88 17.10 -24.62 -4.41
C THR A 88 17.83 -23.52 -5.16
N HIS A 89 19.09 -23.24 -4.81
CA HIS A 89 19.91 -22.26 -5.54
C HIS A 89 20.07 -22.67 -7.01
N LYS A 90 19.89 -21.71 -7.93
CA LYS A 90 19.94 -21.94 -9.38
C LYS A 90 20.97 -21.09 -10.09
N ALA A 91 21.19 -19.86 -9.62
CA ALA A 91 22.10 -18.93 -10.27
C ALA A 91 22.53 -17.80 -9.32
N THR A 92 23.72 -17.26 -9.57
CA THR A 92 24.21 -16.01 -8.97
C THR A 92 24.45 -15.00 -10.09
N ALA A 93 23.78 -13.85 -9.98
CA ALA A 93 23.83 -12.73 -10.89
C ALA A 93 24.60 -11.56 -10.28
N THR A 94 25.01 -10.61 -11.12
CA THR A 94 25.56 -9.34 -10.64
C THR A 94 24.46 -8.58 -9.91
N ALA A 95 24.79 -8.04 -8.72
CA ALA A 95 23.90 -7.16 -7.97
C ALA A 95 23.36 -6.05 -8.88
N GLY A 96 22.09 -5.71 -8.68
CA GLY A 96 21.36 -4.78 -9.53
C GLY A 96 20.25 -4.10 -8.76
N GLU A 97 19.16 -3.78 -9.42
CA GLU A 97 17.96 -3.29 -8.77
C GLU A 97 16.90 -4.38 -8.62
N ARG A 98 15.74 -4.03 -8.06
CA ARG A 98 14.57 -4.91 -7.97
C ARG A 98 14.31 -5.65 -9.29
N TRP A 99 14.08 -6.95 -9.21
CA TRP A 99 13.85 -7.84 -10.34
C TRP A 99 12.49 -7.58 -11.01
N ASP A 100 12.47 -7.60 -12.34
CA ASP A 100 11.29 -7.86 -13.15
C ASP A 100 11.26 -9.36 -13.47
N PHE A 101 10.08 -9.98 -13.38
CA PHE A 101 9.86 -11.39 -13.71
C PHE A 101 8.87 -11.48 -14.87
N LEU A 102 9.32 -12.03 -15.99
CA LEU A 102 8.49 -12.27 -17.16
C LEU A 102 8.23 -13.76 -17.27
N ASP A 103 6.97 -14.11 -17.09
CA ASP A 103 6.47 -15.48 -17.11
C ASP A 103 5.98 -15.88 -18.49
N PHE A 104 6.62 -16.87 -19.12
CA PHE A 104 6.19 -17.52 -20.35
C PHE A 104 5.94 -19.02 -20.13
N GLY A 105 5.54 -19.42 -18.92
CA GLY A 105 5.39 -20.82 -18.54
C GLY A 105 6.70 -21.41 -18.04
N LEU A 106 7.21 -22.42 -18.74
CA LEU A 106 8.48 -23.07 -18.38
C LEU A 106 9.71 -22.20 -18.71
N TYR A 107 9.57 -21.28 -19.66
CA TYR A 107 10.55 -20.24 -19.94
C TYR A 107 10.27 -19.03 -19.06
N VAL A 108 11.25 -18.61 -18.28
CA VAL A 108 11.17 -17.38 -17.49
C VAL A 108 12.36 -16.48 -17.77
N LEU A 109 12.13 -15.18 -17.70
CA LEU A 109 13.16 -14.15 -17.84
C LEU A 109 13.13 -13.26 -16.60
N LEU A 110 14.27 -13.10 -15.94
CA LEU A 110 14.45 -12.17 -14.84
C LEU A 110 15.42 -11.05 -15.20
N LEU A 111 15.10 -9.82 -14.80
CA LEU A 111 15.88 -8.63 -15.14
C LEU A 111 16.11 -7.75 -13.91
N ASN A 112 17.37 -7.48 -13.56
CA ASN A 112 17.74 -6.58 -12.45
C ASN A 112 18.54 -5.34 -12.92
N ARG A 113 18.40 -4.95 -14.19
CA ARG A 113 19.19 -3.92 -14.91
C ARG A 113 20.61 -4.32 -15.30
N THR A 114 21.33 -5.02 -14.43
CA THR A 114 22.73 -5.39 -14.67
C THR A 114 22.85 -6.74 -15.37
N SER A 115 21.97 -7.67 -14.99
CA SER A 115 21.93 -9.05 -15.43
C SER A 115 20.59 -9.41 -16.07
N ILE A 116 20.67 -10.35 -17.00
CA ILE A 116 19.53 -11.07 -17.57
C ILE A 116 19.68 -12.52 -17.14
N VAL A 117 18.64 -13.07 -16.51
CA VAL A 117 18.62 -14.50 -16.15
C VAL A 117 17.50 -15.18 -16.92
N THR A 118 17.85 -16.21 -17.68
CA THR A 118 16.88 -17.02 -18.45
C THR A 118 16.82 -18.42 -17.90
N ARG A 119 15.62 -18.98 -17.76
CA ARG A 119 15.41 -20.41 -17.50
C ARG A 119 15.07 -21.13 -18.80
N ASP A 120 15.88 -22.11 -19.17
CA ASP A 120 15.62 -22.95 -20.33
C ASP A 120 14.43 -23.90 -20.06
N PRO A 121 13.41 -23.96 -20.92
CA PRO A 121 12.20 -24.74 -20.67
C PRO A 121 12.43 -26.25 -20.76
N SER A 122 13.45 -26.70 -21.48
CA SER A 122 13.73 -28.12 -21.72
C SER A 122 14.54 -28.75 -20.59
N SER A 123 15.56 -28.04 -20.10
CA SER A 123 16.47 -28.52 -19.06
C SER A 123 16.14 -27.99 -17.66
N GLY A 124 15.35 -26.91 -17.55
CA GLY A 124 15.14 -26.19 -16.30
C GLY A 124 16.37 -25.44 -15.79
N SER A 125 17.44 -25.35 -16.59
CA SER A 125 18.70 -24.69 -16.21
C SER A 125 18.58 -23.19 -16.31
N TYR A 126 19.21 -22.47 -15.38
CA TYR A 126 19.27 -21.01 -15.37
C TYR A 126 20.60 -20.54 -15.94
N THR A 127 20.54 -19.60 -16.87
CA THR A 127 21.72 -18.97 -17.47
C THR A 127 21.71 -17.50 -17.12
N VAL A 128 22.82 -17.01 -16.56
CA VAL A 128 23.04 -15.58 -16.31
C VAL A 128 23.85 -15.01 -17.46
N SER A 129 23.38 -13.90 -18.02
CA SER A 129 24.07 -13.20 -19.08
C SER A 129 24.04 -11.69 -18.86
N SER A 130 25.14 -11.02 -19.20
CA SER A 130 25.24 -9.56 -19.29
C SER A 130 24.91 -9.05 -20.71
N SER A 131 24.89 -9.94 -21.71
CA SER A 131 24.57 -9.63 -23.11
C SER A 131 24.28 -10.92 -23.90
N MET A 132 23.24 -10.95 -24.71
CA MET A 132 22.98 -12.04 -25.66
C MET A 132 22.93 -11.49 -27.08
N SER A 133 23.48 -12.23 -28.05
CA SER A 133 23.44 -11.81 -29.46
C SER A 133 21.99 -11.69 -29.93
N GLY A 134 21.63 -10.56 -30.58
CA GLY A 134 20.26 -10.30 -31.03
C GLY A 134 19.26 -9.92 -29.93
N PHE A 135 19.69 -9.89 -28.67
CA PHE A 135 18.86 -9.54 -27.53
C PHE A 135 19.42 -8.27 -26.85
N PRO A 136 18.80 -7.10 -27.05
CA PRO A 136 19.23 -5.88 -26.37
C PRO A 136 19.17 -6.07 -24.86
N ARG A 137 20.14 -5.53 -24.13
CA ARG A 137 20.02 -5.48 -22.66
C ARG A 137 19.05 -4.36 -22.31
N PHE A 138 17.92 -4.71 -21.71
CA PHE A 138 16.93 -3.75 -21.25
C PHE A 138 16.67 -3.92 -19.76
N SER A 139 16.22 -2.84 -19.12
CA SER A 139 16.13 -2.78 -17.67
C SER A 139 14.84 -3.42 -17.16
N THR A 140 13.73 -3.20 -17.85
CA THR A 140 12.38 -3.59 -17.43
C THR A 140 11.58 -4.21 -18.56
N GLY A 141 10.68 -5.14 -18.25
CA GLY A 141 9.79 -5.71 -19.25
C GLY A 141 8.62 -6.49 -18.69
N CYS A 142 7.71 -6.88 -19.58
CA CYS A 142 6.58 -7.76 -19.29
C CYS A 142 6.35 -8.75 -20.44
N ASN A 143 5.71 -9.88 -20.12
CA ASN A 143 5.07 -10.72 -21.14
C ASN A 143 3.77 -10.05 -21.61
N PHE A 144 3.70 -9.74 -22.89
CA PHE A 144 2.49 -9.30 -23.57
C PHE A 144 2.09 -10.33 -24.63
N LYS A 145 1.19 -11.25 -24.27
CA LYS A 145 0.61 -12.26 -25.19
C LYS A 145 1.67 -13.09 -25.95
N GLY A 146 2.75 -13.49 -25.25
CA GLY A 146 3.85 -14.27 -25.83
C GLY A 146 4.95 -13.42 -26.48
N GLN A 147 4.83 -12.09 -26.42
CA GLN A 147 5.84 -11.14 -26.85
C GLN A 147 6.54 -10.53 -25.64
N ILE A 148 7.86 -10.35 -25.71
CA ILE A 148 8.60 -9.59 -24.71
C ILE A 148 8.45 -8.11 -25.07
N VAL A 149 7.90 -7.30 -24.17
CA VAL A 149 7.89 -5.84 -24.31
C VAL A 149 8.74 -5.26 -23.19
N GLY A 150 9.73 -4.45 -23.55
CA GLY A 150 10.73 -3.95 -22.62
C GLY A 150 11.08 -2.49 -22.82
N GLY A 151 11.89 -1.95 -21.91
CA GLY A 151 12.35 -0.57 -22.01
C GLY A 151 13.64 -0.29 -21.25
N ASN A 152 14.18 0.91 -21.49
CA ASN A 152 15.42 1.41 -20.91
C ASN A 152 16.62 0.52 -21.27
N ILE A 153 17.02 0.69 -22.54
CA ILE A 153 18.05 -0.08 -23.23
C ILE A 153 19.44 0.38 -22.77
N ARG A 154 20.32 -0.59 -22.51
CA ARG A 154 21.63 -0.42 -21.85
C ARG A 154 22.80 -0.90 -22.72
N THR A 155 22.54 -1.22 -23.97
CA THR A 155 23.50 -1.67 -24.97
C THR A 155 23.39 -0.74 -26.18
N ASN A 156 24.46 -0.66 -26.97
CA ASN A 156 24.43 -0.01 -28.28
C ASN A 156 23.64 -0.90 -29.25
N TRP A 157 22.31 -0.81 -29.21
CA TRP A 157 21.40 -1.58 -30.04
C TRP A 157 20.55 -0.60 -30.85
N TYR A 158 20.85 -0.47 -32.14
CA TYR A 158 20.36 0.61 -33.00
C TYR A 158 20.62 2.00 -32.38
N ASP A 159 19.66 2.91 -32.46
CA ASP A 159 19.66 4.23 -31.83
C ASP A 159 18.96 4.23 -30.46
N CYS A 160 18.65 3.05 -29.90
CA CYS A 160 17.94 2.94 -28.63
C CYS A 160 18.80 3.31 -27.42
N GLY A 161 18.15 3.88 -26.41
CA GLY A 161 18.77 4.21 -25.13
C GLY A 161 17.81 4.04 -23.95
N SER A 162 18.07 4.77 -22.87
CA SER A 162 17.30 4.63 -21.63
C SER A 162 15.84 5.09 -21.76
N GLY A 163 15.54 5.96 -22.71
CA GLY A 163 14.18 6.42 -23.05
C GLY A 163 13.50 5.63 -24.18
N SER A 164 14.01 4.45 -24.54
CA SER A 164 13.45 3.65 -25.62
C SER A 164 12.64 2.47 -25.09
N LEU A 165 11.60 2.11 -25.84
CA LEU A 165 10.75 0.94 -25.70
C LEU A 165 11.04 -0.02 -26.84
N ILE A 166 11.01 -1.32 -26.56
CA ILE A 166 11.29 -2.38 -27.53
C ILE A 166 10.28 -3.50 -27.39
N TRP A 167 10.09 -4.28 -28.45
CA TRP A 167 9.30 -5.50 -28.41
C TRP A 167 9.87 -6.57 -29.34
N SER A 168 9.81 -7.83 -28.91
CA SER A 168 10.34 -8.98 -29.65
C SER A 168 9.38 -9.47 -30.72
N ASP A 169 9.75 -10.49 -31.49
CA ASP A 169 8.79 -11.30 -32.26
C ASP A 169 7.86 -12.08 -31.31
N ILE A 170 6.66 -12.42 -31.78
CA ILE A 170 5.70 -13.23 -30.99
C ILE A 170 6.25 -14.65 -30.84
N GLY A 171 6.34 -15.14 -29.61
CA GLY A 171 6.83 -16.48 -29.30
C GLY A 171 8.34 -16.65 -29.45
N SER A 172 9.08 -15.54 -29.59
CA SER A 172 10.53 -15.56 -29.80
C SER A 172 11.21 -14.40 -29.08
N ALA A 173 12.46 -14.61 -28.66
CA ALA A 173 13.30 -13.58 -28.03
C ALA A 173 14.10 -12.74 -29.06
N MET A 174 13.66 -12.72 -30.33
CA MET A 174 14.29 -11.96 -31.41
C MET A 174 13.72 -10.53 -31.45
N PHE A 175 14.59 -9.52 -31.31
CA PHE A 175 14.17 -8.11 -31.32
C PHE A 175 14.50 -7.38 -32.62
N THR A 176 15.28 -8.01 -33.51
CA THR A 176 15.68 -7.40 -34.78
C THR A 176 14.45 -7.09 -35.64
N PRO A 177 14.20 -5.82 -36.00
CA PRO A 177 13.08 -5.47 -36.87
C PRO A 177 13.19 -6.21 -38.21
N GLY A 178 12.19 -7.04 -38.50
CA GLY A 178 12.10 -7.81 -39.74
C GLY A 178 11.11 -7.19 -40.73
N VAL A 179 11.02 -7.77 -41.93
CA VAL A 179 10.10 -7.34 -43.00
C VAL A 179 8.63 -7.38 -42.57
N LYS A 180 8.29 -8.23 -41.58
CA LYS A 180 6.93 -8.36 -41.03
C LYS A 180 6.60 -7.32 -39.95
N ASN A 181 7.53 -6.44 -39.57
CA ASN A 181 7.35 -5.40 -38.56
C ASN A 181 6.79 -5.89 -37.19
N VAL A 182 6.96 -7.17 -36.87
CA VAL A 182 6.43 -7.77 -35.62
C VAL A 182 7.30 -7.38 -34.43
N ALA A 183 8.63 -7.50 -34.54
CA ALA A 183 9.59 -6.90 -33.62
C ALA A 183 9.90 -5.43 -33.99
N GLY A 184 10.19 -4.61 -32.99
CA GLY A 184 10.44 -3.20 -33.21
C GLY A 184 10.82 -2.42 -31.96
N TYR A 185 10.96 -1.11 -32.13
CA TYR A 185 11.29 -0.18 -31.06
C TYR A 185 10.70 1.20 -31.32
N ARG A 186 10.60 2.01 -30.28
CA ARG A 186 10.39 3.46 -30.40
C ARG A 186 11.01 4.22 -29.24
N HIS A 187 11.25 5.50 -29.46
CA HIS A 187 11.57 6.45 -28.39
C HIS A 187 10.30 6.95 -27.71
N THR A 188 10.36 7.13 -26.39
CA THR A 188 9.34 7.88 -25.67
C THR A 188 9.45 9.36 -26.04
N PRO A 189 8.33 10.13 -25.99
CA PRO A 189 8.35 11.56 -26.29
C PRO A 189 9.03 12.38 -25.18
N TRP A 190 9.17 11.81 -23.98
CA TRP A 190 9.78 12.47 -22.83
C TRP A 190 11.28 12.17 -22.73
N LYS A 191 12.03 13.12 -22.17
CA LYS A 191 13.40 12.85 -21.74
C LYS A 191 13.38 11.94 -20.51
N GLY A 192 14.42 11.13 -20.32
CA GLY A 192 14.59 10.28 -19.14
C GLY A 192 14.39 8.80 -19.41
N LYS A 193 14.45 8.01 -18.34
CA LYS A 193 14.45 6.54 -18.42
C LYS A 193 13.05 5.96 -18.40
N VAL A 194 12.85 4.84 -19.11
CA VAL A 194 11.74 3.92 -18.83
C VAL A 194 12.05 3.18 -17.53
N LEU A 195 11.21 3.35 -16.51
CA LEU A 195 11.42 2.78 -15.18
C LEU A 195 10.73 1.42 -15.02
N ARG A 196 9.50 1.28 -15.55
CA ARG A 196 8.76 0.02 -15.53
C ARG A 196 7.90 -0.13 -16.78
N VAL A 197 7.77 -1.36 -17.27
CA VAL A 197 6.82 -1.76 -18.31
C VAL A 197 5.90 -2.85 -17.74
N LYS A 198 4.58 -2.68 -17.82
CA LYS A 198 3.60 -3.67 -17.33
C LYS A 198 2.39 -3.78 -18.26
N ARG A 199 1.86 -4.99 -18.41
CA ARG A 199 0.62 -5.25 -19.15
C ARG A 199 -0.62 -4.81 -18.36
N LEU A 200 -1.52 -4.08 -19.02
CA LEU A 200 -2.84 -3.70 -18.50
C LEU A 200 -3.90 -4.03 -19.56
N GLY A 201 -4.61 -5.13 -19.38
CA GLY A 201 -5.62 -5.65 -20.30
C GLY A 201 -4.99 -6.06 -21.63
N ASP A 202 -5.40 -5.36 -22.67
CA ASP A 202 -4.93 -5.53 -24.05
C ASP A 202 -3.90 -4.48 -24.48
N VAL A 203 -3.34 -3.74 -23.52
CA VAL A 203 -2.26 -2.79 -23.77
C VAL A 203 -1.07 -3.02 -22.83
N VAL A 204 0.04 -2.35 -23.13
CA VAL A 204 1.20 -2.26 -22.25
C VAL A 204 1.34 -0.81 -21.79
N VAL A 205 1.58 -0.60 -20.50
CA VAL A 205 1.83 0.70 -19.92
C VAL A 205 3.32 0.86 -19.66
N ALA A 206 3.89 1.93 -20.21
CA ALA A 206 5.26 2.36 -19.98
C ALA A 206 5.28 3.48 -18.96
N TYR A 207 5.88 3.21 -17.79
CA TYR A 207 6.08 4.17 -16.72
C TYR A 207 7.51 4.71 -16.78
N CYS A 208 7.66 6.02 -17.03
CA CYS A 208 8.94 6.67 -17.24
C CYS A 208 9.26 7.68 -16.12
N GLU A 209 10.47 8.24 -16.13
CA GLU A 209 10.90 9.30 -15.20
C GLU A 209 10.09 10.60 -15.36
N ASN A 210 9.64 10.93 -16.57
CA ASN A 210 8.95 12.20 -16.88
C ASN A 210 7.63 12.02 -17.66
N GLY A 211 7.01 10.85 -17.59
CA GLY A 211 5.72 10.62 -18.24
C GLY A 211 5.27 9.17 -18.18
N ILE A 212 3.99 8.95 -18.50
CA ILE A 212 3.37 7.62 -18.57
C ILE A 212 2.66 7.50 -19.91
N GLY A 213 2.94 6.42 -20.63
CA GLY A 213 2.39 6.16 -21.96
C GLY A 213 1.87 4.74 -22.11
N ILE A 214 1.09 4.54 -23.16
CA ILE A 214 0.44 3.27 -23.47
C ILE A 214 0.92 2.81 -24.84
N LEU A 215 1.41 1.58 -24.94
CA LEU A 215 1.58 0.86 -26.18
C LEU A 215 0.33 0.01 -26.42
N ALA A 216 -0.41 0.33 -27.48
CA ALA A 216 -1.59 -0.42 -27.90
C ALA A 216 -1.27 -1.15 -29.21
N PRO A 217 -1.59 -2.45 -29.34
CA PRO A 217 -1.44 -3.16 -30.60
C PRO A 217 -2.14 -2.42 -31.74
N HIS A 218 -1.44 -2.23 -32.85
CA HIS A 218 -1.97 -1.64 -34.07
C HIS A 218 -1.37 -2.37 -35.27
N GLU A 219 -2.21 -3.14 -35.97
CA GLU A 219 -1.77 -4.06 -37.04
C GLU A 219 -0.68 -5.03 -36.54
N GLN A 220 0.52 -4.98 -37.13
CA GLN A 220 1.66 -5.82 -36.77
C GLN A 220 2.61 -5.14 -35.78
N THR A 221 2.32 -3.91 -35.34
CA THR A 221 3.20 -3.09 -34.48
C THR A 221 2.44 -2.52 -33.27
N PHE A 222 3.06 -1.57 -32.56
CA PHE A 222 2.43 -0.84 -31.45
C PHE A 222 2.23 0.64 -31.79
N GLY A 223 0.97 1.09 -31.67
CA GLY A 223 0.66 2.50 -31.50
C GLY A 223 1.07 2.99 -30.11
N PHE A 224 1.28 4.31 -29.96
CA PHE A 224 1.62 4.91 -28.67
C PHE A 224 0.69 6.07 -28.36
N LYS A 225 0.24 6.13 -27.11
CA LYS A 225 -0.60 7.21 -26.59
C LYS A 225 -0.03 7.70 -25.27
N GLU A 226 0.22 9.00 -25.18
CA GLU A 226 0.56 9.66 -23.92
C GLU A 226 -0.65 9.65 -22.99
N LEU A 227 -0.40 9.34 -21.72
CA LEU A 227 -1.45 9.24 -20.70
C LEU A 227 -1.31 10.34 -19.64
N LEU A 228 -0.10 10.52 -19.13
CA LEU A 228 0.25 11.56 -18.17
C LEU A 228 1.62 12.12 -18.51
N ASP A 229 1.79 13.42 -18.30
CA ASP A 229 3.04 14.18 -18.43
C ASP A 229 3.84 14.25 -17.12
N ILE A 230 3.51 13.35 -16.18
CA ILE A 230 4.24 13.13 -14.93
C ILE A 230 4.76 11.70 -14.87
N GLY A 231 5.99 11.52 -14.42
CA GLY A 231 6.62 10.20 -14.25
C GLY A 231 6.33 9.54 -12.92
N ILE A 232 6.93 8.38 -12.70
CA ILE A 232 6.82 7.63 -11.42
C ILE A 232 8.03 7.84 -10.52
N LYS A 233 7.80 7.76 -9.21
CA LYS A 233 8.82 7.96 -8.17
C LYS A 233 10.05 7.04 -8.32
N GLY A 234 9.85 5.83 -8.83
CA GLY A 234 10.92 4.86 -9.02
C GLY A 234 10.40 3.55 -9.58
N ARG A 235 11.29 2.65 -10.00
CA ARG A 235 10.92 1.38 -10.67
C ARG A 235 9.97 0.51 -9.85
N ALA A 236 10.15 0.51 -8.53
CA ALA A 236 9.39 -0.31 -7.59
C ALA A 236 8.09 0.37 -7.14
N ALA A 237 7.87 1.62 -7.54
CA ALA A 237 6.72 2.44 -7.17
C ALA A 237 5.50 2.20 -8.08
N VAL A 238 5.42 1.01 -8.69
CA VAL A 238 4.29 0.57 -9.50
C VAL A 238 4.15 -0.96 -9.43
N GLU A 239 2.94 -1.44 -9.16
CA GLU A 239 2.62 -2.86 -9.17
C GLU A 239 1.13 -3.08 -9.46
N GLY A 240 0.74 -4.31 -9.79
CA GLY A 240 -0.65 -4.67 -9.94
C GLY A 240 -0.87 -5.86 -10.88
N THR A 241 -2.10 -5.99 -11.34
CA THR A 241 -2.56 -7.06 -12.21
C THR A 241 -2.78 -6.57 -13.64
N VAL A 242 -3.12 -7.49 -14.53
CA VAL A 242 -3.61 -7.16 -15.86
C VAL A 242 -4.90 -6.32 -15.85
N ASN A 243 -5.60 -6.16 -14.74
CA ASN A 243 -6.85 -5.38 -14.70
C ASN A 243 -6.69 -4.02 -14.00
N LYS A 244 -5.66 -3.88 -13.16
CA LYS A 244 -5.48 -2.72 -12.30
C LYS A 244 -4.01 -2.56 -11.92
N HIS A 245 -3.48 -1.36 -12.10
CA HIS A 245 -2.19 -0.97 -11.54
C HIS A 245 -2.37 0.11 -10.48
N LEU A 246 -1.49 0.08 -9.47
CA LEU A 246 -1.28 1.15 -8.51
C LEU A 246 0.12 1.72 -8.71
N PHE A 247 0.27 3.04 -8.69
CA PHE A 247 1.58 3.68 -8.80
C PHE A 247 1.69 4.97 -7.99
N ILE A 248 2.94 5.35 -7.66
CA ILE A 248 3.29 6.61 -7.02
C ILE A 248 3.99 7.49 -8.06
N ASP A 249 3.48 8.69 -8.27
CA ASP A 249 4.10 9.66 -9.18
C ASP A 249 5.33 10.35 -8.57
N ALA A 250 6.04 11.15 -9.37
CA ALA A 250 7.21 11.92 -8.91
C ALA A 250 6.90 12.90 -7.76
N ASP A 251 5.66 13.36 -7.63
CA ASP A 251 5.18 14.29 -6.61
C ASP A 251 4.64 13.60 -5.34
N ASN A 252 4.78 12.27 -5.25
CA ASN A 252 4.31 11.43 -4.15
C ASN A 252 2.80 11.28 -4.04
N TRP A 253 2.03 11.52 -5.11
CA TRP A 253 0.63 11.17 -5.15
C TRP A 253 0.45 9.69 -5.48
N LEU A 254 -0.54 9.08 -4.83
CA LEU A 254 -0.95 7.72 -5.14
C LEU A 254 -2.02 7.72 -6.22
N TRP A 255 -1.86 6.87 -7.22
CA TRP A 255 -2.75 6.74 -8.37
C TRP A 255 -3.14 5.29 -8.61
N SER A 256 -4.35 5.08 -9.09
CA SER A 256 -4.80 3.81 -9.65
C SER A 256 -5.15 3.98 -11.13
N ILE A 257 -4.90 2.96 -11.94
CA ILE A 257 -5.38 2.89 -13.32
C ILE A 257 -5.96 1.51 -13.60
N GLY A 258 -7.17 1.46 -14.15
CA GLY A 258 -7.84 0.23 -14.56
C GLY A 258 -7.70 -0.03 -16.06
N SER A 259 -8.36 -1.09 -16.53
CA SER A 259 -8.48 -1.40 -17.96
C SER A 259 -9.22 -0.34 -18.79
N ASP A 260 -9.91 0.60 -18.14
CA ASP A 260 -10.53 1.78 -18.78
C ASP A 260 -9.49 2.85 -19.19
N LEU A 261 -8.24 2.67 -18.79
CA LEU A 261 -7.10 3.55 -19.09
C LEU A 261 -7.31 4.98 -18.60
N ARG A 262 -8.03 5.15 -17.48
CA ARG A 262 -8.26 6.44 -16.84
C ARG A 262 -7.55 6.50 -15.48
N PRO A 263 -6.37 7.15 -15.40
CA PRO A 263 -5.70 7.37 -14.13
C PRO A 263 -6.61 8.11 -13.16
N LYS A 264 -6.77 7.55 -11.97
CA LYS A 264 -7.52 8.12 -10.87
C LYS A 264 -6.58 8.43 -9.72
N LYS A 265 -6.49 9.71 -9.38
CA LYS A 265 -5.76 10.18 -8.21
C LYS A 265 -6.48 9.72 -6.95
N LEU A 266 -5.79 8.98 -6.09
CA LEU A 266 -6.33 8.47 -4.82
C LEU A 266 -6.06 9.42 -3.64
N GLY A 267 -4.98 10.20 -3.72
CA GLY A 267 -4.55 11.10 -2.66
C GLY A 267 -3.38 10.52 -1.87
N TYR A 268 -3.45 10.63 -0.54
CA TYR A 268 -2.50 10.11 0.45
C TYR A 268 -1.09 10.69 0.39
N GLN A 269 -0.88 11.81 -0.30
CA GLN A 269 0.44 12.42 -0.49
C GLN A 269 1.17 12.68 0.84
N GLU A 270 0.44 13.06 1.90
CA GLU A 270 1.03 13.35 3.20
C GLU A 270 1.74 12.13 3.83
N TYR A 271 1.27 10.92 3.51
CA TYR A 271 1.82 9.65 3.98
C TYR A 271 2.88 9.12 3.00
N ILE A 272 2.56 9.12 1.70
CA ILE A 272 3.44 8.56 0.67
C ILE A 272 4.75 9.34 0.54
N LYS A 273 4.73 10.65 0.79
CA LYS A 273 5.96 11.47 0.79
C LYS A 273 6.95 11.07 1.90
N THR A 274 6.51 10.36 2.93
CA THR A 274 7.42 9.88 4.00
C THR A 274 8.21 8.65 3.59
N LEU A 275 7.84 7.99 2.49
CA LEU A 275 8.55 6.82 1.97
C LEU A 275 9.75 7.24 1.13
N THR A 276 10.93 6.73 1.40
CA THR A 276 12.15 7.10 0.66
C THR A 276 12.34 6.25 -0.61
N ASN A 277 12.42 4.93 -0.45
CA ASN A 277 12.57 3.94 -1.51
C ASN A 277 11.33 3.05 -1.60
N ALA A 278 10.21 3.67 -2.00
CA ALA A 278 8.90 3.03 -1.98
C ALA A 278 8.82 1.81 -2.92
N VAL A 279 8.26 0.74 -2.39
CA VAL A 279 7.96 -0.53 -3.05
C VAL A 279 6.45 -0.77 -2.95
N ILE A 280 5.81 -0.98 -4.08
CA ILE A 280 4.45 -1.50 -4.13
C ILE A 280 4.50 -3.01 -4.36
N SER A 281 3.70 -3.75 -3.59
CA SER A 281 3.51 -5.19 -3.67
C SER A 281 2.01 -5.51 -3.66
N TYR A 282 1.56 -6.35 -4.58
CA TYR A 282 0.15 -6.67 -4.74
C TYR A 282 -0.18 -8.05 -4.13
N ASN A 283 -1.23 -8.10 -3.31
CA ASN A 283 -1.80 -9.33 -2.77
C ASN A 283 -2.98 -9.79 -3.64
N PRO A 284 -2.83 -10.85 -4.46
CA PRO A 284 -3.91 -11.36 -5.29
C PRO A 284 -5.02 -12.07 -4.50
N GLY A 285 -4.79 -12.39 -3.22
CA GLY A 285 -5.77 -13.09 -2.41
C GLY A 285 -6.97 -12.23 -2.02
N GLU A 286 -6.72 -10.96 -1.72
CA GLU A 286 -7.71 -10.03 -1.16
C GLU A 286 -7.84 -8.72 -1.96
N ASP A 287 -7.18 -8.62 -3.11
CA ASP A 287 -7.13 -7.41 -3.96
C ASP A 287 -6.56 -6.18 -3.24
N GLU A 288 -5.45 -6.37 -2.53
CA GLU A 288 -4.82 -5.35 -1.69
C GLU A 288 -3.42 -4.97 -2.17
N PHE A 289 -2.98 -3.78 -1.77
CA PHE A 289 -1.63 -3.30 -2.05
C PHE A 289 -0.90 -2.95 -0.76
N PHE A 290 0.30 -3.48 -0.62
CA PHE A 290 1.28 -3.03 0.36
C PHE A 290 2.19 -2.00 -0.28
N ILE A 291 2.34 -0.85 0.39
CA ILE A 291 3.14 0.29 -0.06
C ILE A 291 4.15 0.57 1.04
N SER A 292 5.36 0.06 0.87
CA SER A 292 6.35 0.00 1.95
C SER A 292 7.67 0.64 1.54
N ASP A 293 8.41 1.12 2.53
CA ASP A 293 9.85 1.32 2.44
C ASP A 293 10.58 0.53 3.54
N ASN A 294 11.83 0.87 3.82
CA ASN A 294 12.60 0.26 4.91
C ASN A 294 12.27 0.85 6.30
N VAL A 295 11.13 1.51 6.48
CA VAL A 295 10.74 2.13 7.75
C VAL A 295 9.24 1.94 8.01
N ARG A 296 8.39 2.17 7.01
CA ARG A 296 6.93 2.15 7.13
C ARG A 296 6.29 1.30 6.04
N CYS A 297 5.12 0.73 6.34
CA CYS A 297 4.31 -0.01 5.38
C CYS A 297 2.84 0.40 5.49
N PHE A 298 2.27 0.82 4.37
CA PHE A 298 0.85 1.12 4.27
C PHE A 298 0.10 -0.01 3.56
N LEU A 299 -1.07 -0.37 4.07
CA LEU A 299 -1.99 -1.31 3.46
C LEU A 299 -3.14 -0.54 2.82
N LEU A 300 -3.31 -0.68 1.50
CA LEU A 300 -4.43 -0.12 0.76
C LEU A 300 -5.40 -1.23 0.36
N THR A 301 -6.64 -1.13 0.84
CA THR A 301 -7.76 -1.97 0.42
C THR A 301 -8.68 -1.20 -0.53
N MET A 302 -9.76 -1.83 -0.99
CA MET A 302 -10.80 -1.13 -1.75
C MET A 302 -11.55 -0.05 -0.94
N TYR A 303 -11.51 -0.13 0.38
CA TYR A 303 -12.25 0.77 1.29
C TYR A 303 -11.40 1.97 1.73
N GLY A 304 -10.12 1.73 2.03
CA GLY A 304 -9.27 2.71 2.69
C GLY A 304 -7.82 2.32 2.77
N MET A 305 -7.00 3.22 3.31
CA MET A 305 -5.58 2.97 3.60
C MET A 305 -5.33 2.97 5.11
N SER A 306 -4.48 2.07 5.57
CA SER A 306 -3.99 1.98 6.95
C SER A 306 -2.47 1.73 6.95
N GLU A 307 -1.86 1.63 8.13
CA GLU A 307 -0.44 1.31 8.33
C GLU A 307 -0.30 -0.04 9.06
N CYS A 308 0.74 -0.80 8.75
CA CYS A 308 1.05 -2.06 9.43
C CYS A 308 2.55 -2.21 9.73
N HIS A 309 2.86 -3.05 10.71
CA HIS A 309 4.21 -3.28 11.21
C HIS A 309 5.11 -4.15 10.31
N GLN A 310 4.52 -4.88 9.38
CA GLN A 310 5.27 -5.73 8.45
C GLN A 310 5.72 -4.91 7.24
N LEU A 311 7.02 -4.75 7.09
CA LEU A 311 7.63 -4.09 5.94
C LEU A 311 7.80 -5.10 4.81
N ILE A 312 6.98 -4.96 3.77
CA ILE A 312 6.76 -6.00 2.77
C ILE A 312 7.42 -5.59 1.44
N SER A 313 8.46 -6.33 1.03
CA SER A 313 9.17 -6.10 -0.23
C SER A 313 8.56 -6.88 -1.41
N SER A 314 7.85 -7.97 -1.16
CA SER A 314 7.05 -8.69 -2.16
C SER A 314 6.01 -9.58 -1.50
N VAL A 315 4.97 -9.93 -2.26
CA VAL A 315 3.89 -10.82 -1.84
C VAL A 315 3.70 -11.93 -2.87
N ALA A 316 3.47 -13.14 -2.41
CA ALA A 316 3.15 -14.30 -3.21
C ALA A 316 2.01 -15.10 -2.57
N LYS A 317 1.23 -15.82 -3.37
CA LYS A 317 0.13 -16.66 -2.89
C LYS A 317 0.38 -18.11 -3.29
N LEU A 318 0.34 -19.01 -2.31
CA LEU A 318 0.40 -20.46 -2.52
C LEU A 318 -0.85 -21.11 -1.93
N GLY A 319 -1.70 -21.69 -2.78
CA GLY A 319 -3.00 -22.18 -2.34
C GLY A 319 -3.88 -21.07 -1.77
N SER A 320 -4.35 -21.22 -0.53
CA SER A 320 -5.11 -20.19 0.19
C SER A 320 -4.23 -19.23 0.99
N THR A 321 -2.96 -19.54 1.21
CA THR A 321 -2.08 -18.79 2.09
C THR A 321 -1.31 -17.72 1.33
N VAL A 322 -1.24 -16.52 1.91
CA VAL A 322 -0.48 -15.40 1.39
C VAL A 322 0.83 -15.28 2.17
N TYR A 323 1.93 -15.24 1.44
CA TYR A 323 3.28 -15.11 1.96
C TYR A 323 3.89 -13.79 1.55
N GLY A 324 4.73 -13.23 2.42
CA GLY A 324 5.49 -12.02 2.15
C GLY A 324 6.99 -12.23 2.35
N CYS A 325 7.79 -11.47 1.60
CA CYS A 325 9.16 -11.20 1.97
C CYS A 325 9.11 -10.02 2.95
N ILE A 326 9.19 -10.33 4.25
CA ILE A 326 8.84 -9.43 5.34
C ILE A 326 10.06 -9.10 6.18
N ARG A 327 10.20 -7.83 6.53
CA ARG A 327 10.94 -7.40 7.72
C ARG A 327 9.94 -6.89 8.75
N ASP A 328 9.90 -7.53 9.90
CA ASP A 328 8.94 -7.22 10.94
C ASP A 328 9.52 -6.20 11.95
N THR A 329 8.76 -5.14 12.25
CA THR A 329 9.16 -4.11 13.23
C THR A 329 8.80 -4.47 14.68
N ASN A 330 8.07 -5.58 14.88
CA ASN A 330 7.55 -6.03 16.18
C ASN A 330 6.55 -5.09 16.87
N ASP A 331 6.12 -4.00 16.23
CA ASP A 331 5.03 -3.17 16.71
C ASP A 331 3.70 -3.90 16.52
N ARG A 332 3.03 -4.29 17.59
CA ARG A 332 1.73 -4.99 17.55
C ARG A 332 0.59 -4.14 18.08
N ASP A 333 0.84 -2.86 18.33
CA ASP A 333 -0.15 -1.97 18.91
C ASP A 333 -1.13 -1.54 17.83
N VAL A 334 -2.42 -1.65 18.13
CA VAL A 334 -3.44 -0.95 17.36
C VAL A 334 -3.44 0.50 17.80
N LEU A 335 -3.35 1.44 16.87
CA LEU A 335 -3.49 2.87 17.15
C LEU A 335 -4.36 3.55 16.10
N ILE A 336 -5.52 4.01 16.55
CA ILE A 336 -6.49 4.74 15.75
C ILE A 336 -6.58 6.17 16.30
N ILE A 337 -6.40 7.16 15.43
CA ILE A 337 -6.62 8.57 15.77
C ILE A 337 -7.47 9.19 14.68
N THR A 338 -8.63 9.75 15.05
CA THR A 338 -9.50 10.45 14.09
C THR A 338 -8.85 11.76 13.62
N ASP A 339 -9.27 12.29 12.48
CA ASP A 339 -9.00 13.69 12.16
C ASP A 339 -9.81 14.62 13.08
N ALA A 340 -9.57 15.92 12.94
CA ALA A 340 -10.16 16.95 13.77
C ALA A 340 -11.70 16.99 13.64
N LEU A 341 -12.36 16.89 14.79
CA LEU A 341 -13.79 16.98 14.97
C LEU A 341 -14.13 18.28 15.70
N ASP A 342 -15.02 19.09 15.12
CA ASP A 342 -15.61 20.28 15.74
C ASP A 342 -17.14 20.15 15.85
N PHE A 343 -17.73 19.02 15.47
CA PHE A 343 -19.17 18.74 15.59
C PHE A 343 -20.07 19.86 15.04
N GLY A 344 -19.60 20.60 14.03
CA GLY A 344 -20.34 21.67 13.36
C GLY A 344 -20.55 22.94 14.19
N LEU A 345 -19.90 23.12 15.35
CA LEU A 345 -20.02 24.35 16.15
C LEU A 345 -18.65 24.89 16.55
N ARG A 346 -18.46 26.21 16.50
CA ARG A 346 -17.18 26.84 16.89
C ARG A 346 -17.00 27.10 18.39
N GLY A 347 -18.05 26.92 19.19
CA GLY A 347 -18.01 27.15 20.63
C GLY A 347 -17.38 25.99 21.40
N MET A 348 -16.97 26.25 22.66
CA MET A 348 -16.54 25.20 23.57
C MET A 348 -17.63 24.16 23.79
N LYS A 349 -17.19 22.91 23.86
CA LYS A 349 -18.01 21.71 24.05
C LYS A 349 -17.30 20.82 25.02
N THR A 350 -18.04 19.95 25.67
CA THR A 350 -17.46 18.93 26.54
C THR A 350 -17.78 17.56 25.94
N VAL A 351 -16.76 16.81 25.51
CA VAL A 351 -16.90 15.36 25.27
C VAL A 351 -17.05 14.74 26.65
N GLY A 352 -18.16 14.04 26.90
CA GLY A 352 -18.43 13.41 28.20
C GLY A 352 -18.14 11.92 28.17
N THR A 353 -18.82 11.21 27.29
CA THR A 353 -18.77 9.76 27.18
C THR A 353 -18.49 9.34 25.75
N LEU A 354 -17.64 8.34 25.59
CA LEU A 354 -17.40 7.64 24.34
C LEU A 354 -17.92 6.21 24.48
N GLU A 355 -18.59 5.72 23.46
CA GLU A 355 -19.12 4.36 23.35
C GLU A 355 -18.60 3.75 22.06
N LEU A 356 -17.94 2.60 22.16
CA LEU A 356 -17.27 1.90 21.07
C LEU A 356 -18.09 0.69 20.65
N GLY A 357 -18.40 0.57 19.35
CA GLY A 357 -18.87 -0.67 18.74
C GLY A 357 -17.72 -1.66 18.60
N LEU A 358 -17.22 -2.16 19.75
CA LEU A 358 -15.97 -2.91 19.89
C LEU A 358 -16.24 -4.40 20.10
N SER A 359 -15.50 -5.24 19.36
CA SER A 359 -15.27 -6.64 19.71
C SER A 359 -13.77 -6.80 19.89
N CYS A 360 -13.30 -7.12 21.10
CA CYS A 360 -11.87 -7.34 21.37
C CYS A 360 -11.69 -8.09 22.69
N THR A 361 -10.71 -8.99 22.72
CA THR A 361 -10.31 -9.69 23.96
C THR A 361 -9.18 -8.97 24.69
N ALA A 362 -8.43 -8.10 24.00
CA ALA A 362 -7.34 -7.34 24.59
C ALA A 362 -7.87 -6.06 25.29
N PRO A 363 -7.16 -5.55 26.33
CA PRO A 363 -7.46 -4.27 26.92
C PRO A 363 -7.38 -3.12 25.90
N VAL A 364 -8.49 -2.39 25.74
CA VAL A 364 -8.59 -1.22 24.88
C VAL A 364 -8.57 0.04 25.72
N TYR A 365 -7.77 1.02 25.30
CA TYR A 365 -7.64 2.31 25.96
C TYR A 365 -8.11 3.42 25.03
N VAL A 366 -8.70 4.45 25.64
CA VAL A 366 -9.20 5.62 24.94
C VAL A 366 -8.58 6.88 25.53
N ALA A 367 -8.22 7.82 24.66
CA ALA A 367 -7.83 9.17 25.02
C ALA A 367 -8.49 10.16 24.06
N VAL A 368 -8.48 11.43 24.43
CA VAL A 368 -8.97 12.53 23.59
C VAL A 368 -7.84 13.52 23.39
N ASP A 369 -7.46 13.74 22.13
CA ASP A 369 -6.67 14.90 21.76
C ASP A 369 -7.60 16.10 21.67
N TYR A 370 -7.21 17.24 22.25
CA TYR A 370 -8.03 18.43 22.31
C TYR A 370 -7.23 19.71 22.12
N LYS A 371 -7.88 20.77 21.64
CA LYS A 371 -7.30 22.12 21.63
C LYS A 371 -8.36 23.22 21.77
N TYR A 372 -7.97 24.30 22.44
CA TYR A 372 -8.84 25.45 22.73
C TYR A 372 -8.88 26.49 21.60
N ASN A 373 -7.87 26.48 20.73
CA ASN A 373 -7.75 27.38 19.59
C ASN A 373 -7.27 26.59 18.36
N LYS A 374 -7.64 27.05 17.16
CA LYS A 374 -7.23 26.44 15.88
C LYS A 374 -5.73 26.46 15.68
N THR A 375 -5.05 27.48 16.21
CA THR A 375 -3.61 27.73 16.03
C THR A 375 -2.72 26.97 17.02
N THR A 376 -3.29 26.38 18.08
CA THR A 376 -2.51 25.64 19.07
C THR A 376 -2.37 24.18 18.64
N GLU A 377 -1.32 23.53 19.10
CA GLU A 377 -1.18 22.07 18.98
C GLU A 377 -2.23 21.34 19.82
N PHE A 378 -2.48 20.07 19.49
CA PHE A 378 -3.35 19.21 20.27
C PHE A 378 -2.63 18.78 21.56
N ALA A 379 -3.30 18.91 22.70
CA ALA A 379 -2.92 18.26 23.94
C ALA A 379 -3.70 16.94 24.08
N ARG A 380 -3.16 15.95 24.79
CA ARG A 380 -3.77 14.62 24.97
C ARG A 380 -4.17 14.38 26.43
N THR A 381 -5.36 13.84 26.67
CA THR A 381 -5.75 13.33 28.00
C THR A 381 -4.95 12.07 28.38
N SER A 382 -4.97 11.66 29.64
CA SER A 382 -4.50 10.31 30.00
C SER A 382 -5.29 9.23 29.23
N TRP A 383 -4.64 8.10 28.99
CA TRP A 383 -5.30 6.90 28.47
C TRP A 383 -6.16 6.26 29.55
N ILE A 384 -7.44 6.02 29.25
CA ILE A 384 -8.42 5.43 30.17
C ILE A 384 -8.83 4.07 29.62
N LEU A 385 -8.80 3.05 30.48
CA LEU A 385 -9.23 1.69 30.11
C LEU A 385 -10.73 1.68 29.78
N CYS A 386 -11.06 1.08 28.63
CA CYS A 386 -12.42 0.83 28.21
C CYS A 386 -13.03 -0.28 29.06
N ASN A 387 -14.26 -0.06 29.56
CA ASN A 387 -14.96 -1.09 30.30
C ASN A 387 -15.47 -2.20 29.34
N PRO A 388 -15.91 -3.35 29.87
CA PRO A 388 -16.39 -4.47 29.04
C PRO A 388 -17.61 -4.14 28.15
N ASN A 389 -18.34 -3.05 28.43
CA ASN A 389 -19.47 -2.61 27.62
C ASN A 389 -19.06 -1.63 26.49
N GLY A 390 -17.75 -1.42 26.27
CA GLY A 390 -17.28 -0.48 25.25
C GLY A 390 -17.40 0.99 25.65
N VAL A 391 -17.62 1.31 26.92
CA VAL A 391 -17.90 2.69 27.39
C VAL A 391 -16.72 3.28 28.16
N VAL A 392 -16.36 4.53 27.83
CA VAL A 392 -15.35 5.32 28.53
C VAL A 392 -15.89 6.69 28.89
N TYR A 393 -15.64 7.13 30.13
CA TYR A 393 -15.93 8.50 30.58
C TYR A 393 -14.66 9.34 30.55
N VAL A 394 -14.64 10.37 29.70
CA VAL A 394 -13.45 11.20 29.40
C VAL A 394 -13.86 12.68 29.28
N PRO A 395 -14.27 13.31 30.40
CA PRO A 395 -14.80 14.67 30.39
C PRO A 395 -13.73 15.67 29.95
N THR A 396 -13.81 16.13 28.70
CA THR A 396 -12.81 17.03 28.10
C THR A 396 -13.50 18.20 27.42
N THR A 397 -13.18 19.42 27.86
CA THR A 397 -13.77 20.65 27.28
C THR A 397 -12.79 21.33 26.34
N ALA A 398 -13.18 21.54 25.08
CA ALA A 398 -12.35 22.17 24.06
C ALA A 398 -13.19 22.63 22.84
N VAL A 399 -12.51 23.13 21.79
CA VAL A 399 -13.15 23.56 20.53
C VAL A 399 -13.05 22.46 19.46
N GLU A 400 -11.87 21.85 19.32
CA GLU A 400 -11.60 20.75 18.38
C GLU A 400 -11.06 19.54 19.13
N PHE A 401 -11.39 18.35 18.62
CA PHE A 401 -11.10 17.07 19.24
C PHE A 401 -10.54 16.08 18.22
N ARG A 402 -9.70 15.14 18.65
CA ARG A 402 -9.49 13.86 17.97
C ARG A 402 -9.68 12.73 18.96
N LEU A 403 -10.32 11.66 18.53
CA LEU A 403 -10.53 10.49 19.35
C LEU A 403 -9.36 9.55 19.12
N CYS A 404 -8.77 9.07 20.21
CA CYS A 404 -7.63 8.16 20.17
C CYS A 404 -8.07 6.83 20.79
N VAL A 405 -7.92 5.74 20.05
CA VAL A 405 -8.19 4.38 20.52
C VAL A 405 -6.92 3.57 20.32
N LYS A 406 -6.50 2.83 21.33
CA LYS A 406 -5.39 1.89 21.20
C LYS A 406 -5.65 0.58 21.92
N THR A 407 -5.03 -0.49 21.47
CA THR A 407 -4.80 -1.66 22.32
C THR A 407 -3.52 -1.43 23.10
N ALA A 408 -3.42 -1.96 24.32
CA ALA A 408 -2.10 -2.15 24.89
C ALA A 408 -1.46 -3.34 24.17
N GLY A 409 -0.39 -3.13 23.41
CA GLY A 409 0.70 -4.09 23.49
C GLY A 409 1.18 -4.12 24.92
N GLN A 410 1.73 -5.23 25.37
CA GLN A 410 2.35 -5.28 26.69
C GLN A 410 3.47 -4.23 26.76
N GLN A 411 3.16 -3.00 27.15
CA GLN A 411 4.05 -2.29 28.05
C GLN A 411 3.97 -3.11 29.30
N GLY A 412 4.94 -4.02 29.47
CA GLY A 412 5.19 -4.62 30.77
C GLY A 412 5.13 -3.49 31.77
N ARG A 413 4.09 -3.49 32.60
CA ARG A 413 4.10 -2.67 33.80
C ARG A 413 5.14 -3.37 34.65
N ILE A 414 6.40 -2.96 34.48
CA ILE A 414 7.46 -3.24 35.44
C ILE A 414 7.02 -2.43 36.65
N GLU A 415 6.21 -3.04 37.50
CA GLU A 415 6.15 -2.60 38.89
C GLU A 415 7.54 -2.93 39.43
N GLU A 416 8.36 -1.89 39.69
CA GLU A 416 9.57 -2.05 40.49
C GLU A 416 9.13 -2.56 41.87
N GLU A 417 9.24 -3.86 42.10
CA GLU A 417 9.56 -4.37 43.43
C GLU A 417 11.08 -4.53 43.52
N GLU A 418 11.65 -4.18 44.67
CA GLU A 418 13.08 -3.91 44.89
C GLU A 418 14.04 -5.08 44.60
N ASP A 419 13.53 -6.28 44.31
CA ASP A 419 14.33 -7.46 43.97
C ASP A 419 13.81 -8.08 42.67
N GLY A 420 14.54 -7.86 41.57
CA GLY A 420 14.10 -8.21 40.21
C GLY A 420 13.72 -9.69 40.02
N PHE A 421 12.72 -9.94 39.17
CA PHE A 421 12.26 -11.28 38.79
C PHE A 421 12.68 -11.66 37.37
N VAL A 422 13.29 -12.84 37.26
CA VAL A 422 13.29 -13.69 36.06
C VAL A 422 12.26 -14.79 36.32
N ILE A 423 11.19 -14.87 35.52
CA ILE A 423 10.27 -16.02 35.58
C ILE A 423 10.91 -17.15 34.78
N THR A 424 11.79 -17.92 35.44
CA THR A 424 12.25 -19.21 34.93
C THR A 424 11.19 -20.25 35.29
N LEU A 425 10.63 -20.96 34.30
CA LEU A 425 9.76 -22.11 34.57
C LEU A 425 10.58 -23.22 35.24
N GLU A 426 9.93 -24.11 36.01
CA GLU A 426 10.61 -25.20 36.74
C GLU A 426 11.40 -26.16 35.83
N ASP A 427 11.14 -26.14 34.51
CA ASP A 427 11.83 -26.94 33.50
C ASP A 427 13.04 -26.24 32.84
N GLY A 428 13.35 -25.00 33.24
CA GLY A 428 14.43 -24.21 32.66
C GLY A 428 14.11 -23.58 31.30
N SER A 429 12.85 -23.60 30.86
CA SER A 429 12.41 -22.87 29.67
C SER A 429 11.98 -21.45 30.00
N ASP A 430 12.32 -20.50 29.13
CA ASP A 430 11.84 -19.13 29.22
C ASP A 430 10.36 -19.09 28.80
N LEU A 431 9.47 -18.60 29.69
CA LEU A 431 8.08 -18.36 29.35
C LEU A 431 8.01 -17.17 28.39
N LEU A 432 7.99 -17.45 27.09
CA LEU A 432 7.62 -16.48 26.07
C LEU A 432 6.13 -16.19 26.25
N LEU A 433 5.80 -15.15 27.02
CA LEU A 433 4.43 -14.64 27.08
C LEU A 433 4.06 -14.20 25.65
N GLU A 434 3.27 -15.03 24.96
CA GLU A 434 2.72 -14.69 23.66
C GLU A 434 2.01 -13.34 23.77
N GLY A 435 2.52 -12.34 23.03
CA GLY A 435 2.07 -10.95 23.13
C GLY A 435 0.56 -10.82 22.91
N ALA A 436 -0.03 -9.81 23.53
CA ALA A 436 -1.47 -9.52 23.47
C ALA A 436 -2.01 -9.69 22.02
N ASN A 437 -2.98 -10.59 21.88
CA ASN A 437 -3.53 -10.99 20.59
C ASN A 437 -4.43 -9.87 20.03
N TYR A 438 -3.84 -8.88 19.36
CA TYR A 438 -4.58 -7.84 18.63
C TYR A 438 -5.42 -8.43 17.47
N ALA A 439 -5.25 -9.72 17.12
CA ALA A 439 -6.03 -10.36 16.05
C ALA A 439 -7.54 -10.47 16.37
N SER A 440 -7.97 -10.14 17.59
CA SER A 440 -9.39 -10.06 17.94
C SER A 440 -9.99 -8.66 17.84
N PHE A 441 -9.21 -7.62 17.49
CA PHE A 441 -9.68 -6.22 17.51
C PHE A 441 -10.59 -5.88 16.31
N GLU A 442 -11.87 -5.63 16.58
CA GLU A 442 -12.83 -5.09 15.62
C GLU A 442 -13.49 -3.81 16.16
N LEU A 443 -13.57 -2.77 15.34
CA LEU A 443 -14.23 -1.51 15.70
C LEU A 443 -15.14 -1.03 14.57
N ASP A 444 -16.44 -1.01 14.83
CA ASP A 444 -17.45 -0.67 13.82
C ASP A 444 -17.84 0.82 13.86
N TYR A 445 -17.94 1.41 15.05
CA TYR A 445 -18.30 2.81 15.24
C TYR A 445 -17.78 3.37 16.57
N ILE A 446 -17.74 4.70 16.67
CA ILE A 446 -17.53 5.44 17.91
C ILE A 446 -18.68 6.44 18.09
N THR A 447 -19.49 6.25 19.12
CA THR A 447 -20.56 7.16 19.52
C THR A 447 -20.05 8.13 20.59
N ILE A 448 -20.29 9.42 20.37
CA ILE A 448 -19.71 10.52 21.13
C ILE A 448 -20.85 11.31 21.76
N ARG A 449 -20.92 11.36 23.08
CA ARG A 449 -21.88 12.20 23.82
C ARG A 449 -21.26 13.52 24.19
N ILE A 450 -21.83 14.60 23.66
CA ILE A 450 -21.28 15.95 23.72
C ILE A 450 -22.24 16.85 24.48
N LYS A 451 -21.71 17.58 25.44
CA LYS A 451 -22.42 18.64 26.17
C LYS A 451 -22.03 19.99 25.61
N VAL A 452 -23.04 20.80 25.29
CA VAL A 452 -22.83 22.19 24.87
C VAL A 452 -23.47 23.11 25.90
N SER A 453 -22.73 24.15 26.32
CA SER A 453 -23.28 25.21 27.16
C SER A 453 -24.48 25.84 26.44
N ASP A 454 -25.60 25.99 27.15
CA ASP A 454 -26.88 26.40 26.58
C ASP A 454 -26.82 27.87 26.17
N LYS A 455 -26.27 28.13 24.98
CA LYS A 455 -26.26 29.46 24.38
C LYS A 455 -27.54 29.63 23.58
N ARG A 456 -28.48 30.37 24.18
CA ARG A 456 -29.64 31.02 23.55
C ARG A 456 -29.28 31.81 22.27
N TYR A 457 -27.99 31.99 21.97
CA TYR A 457 -27.43 32.63 20.78
C TYR A 457 -27.60 31.84 19.46
N ILE A 458 -27.94 30.55 19.48
CA ILE A 458 -28.15 29.75 18.24
C ILE A 458 -29.52 30.02 17.59
N ARG A 459 -30.46 30.69 18.28
CA ARG A 459 -31.79 30.97 17.73
C ARG A 459 -31.80 31.99 16.57
N GLY A 460 -30.69 32.69 16.31
CA GLY A 460 -30.60 33.66 15.20
C GLY A 460 -30.17 33.08 13.85
N THR A 461 -29.55 31.89 13.82
CA THR A 461 -28.82 31.43 12.61
C THR A 461 -29.52 30.34 11.81
N TYR A 462 -30.57 29.70 12.35
CA TYR A 462 -31.29 28.61 11.69
C TYR A 462 -32.71 28.98 11.22
N ALA A 463 -33.10 30.26 11.29
CA ALA A 463 -34.44 30.70 10.88
C ALA A 463 -34.58 31.08 9.38
N THR A 464 -33.51 31.02 8.57
CA THR A 464 -33.52 31.61 7.20
C THR A 464 -33.49 30.62 6.03
N THR A 465 -33.56 29.30 6.24
CA THR A 465 -33.51 28.33 5.12
C THR A 465 -34.82 27.57 4.87
N ALA A 466 -35.96 28.16 5.25
CA ALA A 466 -37.28 27.62 4.94
C ALA A 466 -38.16 28.63 4.19
N SER A 467 -37.71 29.14 3.04
CA SER A 467 -38.59 29.65 1.96
C SER A 467 -37.78 30.19 0.78
N SER A 468 -37.49 29.34 -0.21
CA SER A 468 -37.46 29.76 -1.62
C SER A 468 -37.51 28.53 -2.53
N ARG A 469 -38.64 27.82 -2.51
CA ARG A 469 -39.07 27.06 -3.70
C ARG A 469 -39.54 28.09 -4.72
N ALA A 470 -38.60 28.65 -5.48
CA ALA A 470 -38.91 29.37 -6.70
C ALA A 470 -39.28 28.33 -7.78
N SER A 471 -40.55 28.33 -8.14
CA SER A 471 -41.10 27.61 -9.30
C SER A 471 -40.39 28.05 -10.58
N VAL A 472 -39.60 27.15 -11.18
CA VAL A 472 -39.14 27.32 -12.56
C VAL A 472 -40.32 27.00 -13.48
N ARG A 473 -40.91 28.07 -14.03
CA ARG A 473 -41.90 28.03 -15.11
C ARG A 473 -41.19 27.62 -16.39
N ALA A 474 -41.73 26.61 -17.07
CA ALA A 474 -41.39 26.27 -18.44
C ALA A 474 -41.82 27.40 -19.40
N LEU A 475 -40.93 27.80 -20.31
CA LEU A 475 -41.24 28.51 -21.55
C LEU A 475 -40.12 28.23 -22.58
N GLY A 476 -40.54 27.82 -23.78
CA GLY A 476 -39.74 27.83 -25.01
C GLY A 476 -39.20 26.49 -25.45
#